data_AF-A0A146G8A7-F1
#
_entry.id   AF-A0A146G8A7-F1
#
_cell.length_a   1.000
_cell.length_b   1.000
_cell.length_c   1.000
_cell.angle_alpha   90.00
_cell.angle_beta   90.00
_cell.angle_gamma   90.00
#
_symmetry.space_group_name_H-M   'P 1'
#
loop_
_entity.id
_entity.type
_entity.pdbx_description
1 polymer ?
#
loop_
_entity_poly.entity_id
_entity_poly.type
_entity_poly.pdbx_seq_one_letter_code
_entity_poly.pdbx_strand_id
1 'polypeptide(L)'
;MKRSPTCRSASPAGFSLIELLVAVAVLALMTLMLGQLFSTVNTTWLGGQARVDNFSKSRVLLDLLSEDLRKGVYRSDICSFPNSDIALYTQRAGFAKGATNLRDISLVTYSLQPDTTLQRADYAVTFANTAGITFGNTNSLPETANAVARDTVSGVLGFRVLFLGTNGSLSSTYNVTNGLRGFAVGLAVVDQRTLEKLSAAQLQKLQSDLHDKVSGTNSIRADWQHYMDSQLPWDSYPRDLGRGIKIFERYVPLR
;
A
#
# COMPACT_ATOMS: atom_id res chain seq x y z
N MET A 1 67.00 -51.78 40.96
CA MET A 1 66.00 -51.34 39.96
C MET A 1 64.94 -50.50 40.65
N LYS A 2 64.35 -49.53 39.91
CA LYS A 2 63.34 -48.50 40.26
C LYS A 2 63.87 -47.18 40.83
N ARG A 3 64.08 -46.22 39.92
CA ARG A 3 64.12 -44.78 40.20
C ARG A 3 62.68 -44.27 40.22
N SER A 4 62.30 -43.55 41.27
CA SER A 4 61.01 -42.84 41.34
C SER A 4 61.03 -41.59 40.44
N PRO A 5 59.90 -41.24 39.80
CA PRO A 5 59.81 -40.04 38.97
C PRO A 5 59.62 -38.80 39.87
N THR A 6 60.47 -37.80 39.71
CA THR A 6 60.28 -36.48 40.30
C THR A 6 59.24 -35.71 39.50
N CYS A 7 58.07 -35.42 40.10
CA CYS A 7 57.11 -34.45 39.58
C CYS A 7 57.77 -33.07 39.50
N ARG A 8 57.97 -32.56 38.27
CA ARG A 8 58.33 -31.16 38.06
C ARG A 8 57.09 -30.30 38.34
N SER A 9 57.17 -29.48 39.38
CA SER A 9 56.27 -28.35 39.58
C SER A 9 56.50 -27.38 38.41
N ALA A 10 55.49 -27.23 37.56
CA ALA A 10 55.42 -26.14 36.59
C ALA A 10 55.00 -24.88 37.36
N SER A 11 55.84 -23.86 37.38
CA SER A 11 55.48 -22.54 37.87
C SER A 11 54.37 -21.95 36.98
N PRO A 12 53.29 -21.40 37.56
CA PRO A 12 52.27 -20.73 36.77
C PRO A 12 52.89 -19.45 36.20
N ALA A 13 53.17 -19.44 34.90
CA ALA A 13 53.57 -18.24 34.19
C ALA A 13 52.35 -17.29 34.17
N GLY A 14 52.42 -16.21 34.95
CA GLY A 14 51.43 -15.14 34.91
C GLY A 14 51.57 -14.34 33.61
N PHE A 15 50.45 -13.92 33.05
CA PHE A 15 50.43 -13.04 31.88
C PHE A 15 51.11 -11.69 32.19
N SER A 16 51.89 -11.19 31.24
CA SER A 16 52.47 -9.85 31.33
C SER A 16 51.40 -8.77 31.13
N LEU A 17 51.61 -7.59 31.71
CA LEU A 17 50.71 -6.44 31.54
C LEU A 17 50.50 -6.07 30.06
N ILE A 18 51.51 -6.28 29.22
CA ILE A 18 51.42 -5.97 27.79
C ILE A 18 50.55 -6.98 27.05
N GLU A 19 50.62 -8.27 27.38
CA GLU A 19 49.74 -9.29 26.80
C GLU A 19 48.28 -9.04 27.20
N LEU A 20 48.04 -8.64 28.45
CA LEU A 20 46.69 -8.29 28.91
C LEU A 20 46.15 -7.05 28.19
N LEU A 21 46.98 -6.03 27.99
CA LEU A 21 46.60 -4.82 27.25
C LEU A 21 46.28 -5.12 25.78
N VAL A 22 47.10 -5.95 25.12
CA VAL A 22 46.88 -6.38 23.74
C VAL A 22 45.61 -7.23 23.64
N ALA A 23 45.37 -8.16 24.57
CA ALA A 23 44.17 -8.99 24.57
C ALA A 23 42.89 -8.15 24.72
N VAL A 24 42.88 -7.16 25.61
CA VAL A 24 41.74 -6.25 25.79
C VAL A 24 41.54 -5.34 24.56
N ALA A 25 42.62 -4.87 23.94
CA ALA A 25 42.54 -4.06 22.72
C ALA A 25 41.93 -4.86 21.55
N VAL A 26 42.36 -6.11 21.35
CA VAL A 26 41.79 -6.99 20.32
C VAL A 26 40.33 -7.31 20.63
N LEU A 27 39.99 -7.60 21.89
CA LEU A 27 38.60 -7.84 22.31
C LEU A 27 37.71 -6.62 22.05
N ALA A 28 38.18 -5.41 22.40
CA ALA A 28 37.46 -4.17 22.15
C ALA A 28 37.22 -3.94 20.64
N LEU A 29 38.23 -4.23 19.82
CA LEU A 29 38.11 -4.12 18.37
C LEU A 29 37.11 -5.15 17.81
N MET A 30 37.19 -6.41 18.25
CA MET A 30 36.26 -7.46 17.81
C MET A 30 34.81 -7.16 18.22
N THR A 31 34.58 -6.69 19.45
CA THR A 31 33.24 -6.31 19.92
C THR A 31 32.67 -5.12 19.17
N LEU A 32 33.48 -4.12 18.83
CA LEU A 32 33.08 -3.00 17.97
C LEU A 32 32.63 -3.50 16.59
N MET A 33 33.42 -4.37 15.96
CA MET A 33 33.09 -4.93 14.64
C MET A 33 31.79 -5.75 14.68
N LEU A 34 31.60 -6.57 15.70
CA LEU A 34 30.37 -7.35 15.89
C LEU A 34 29.16 -6.42 16.12
N GLY A 35 29.32 -5.34 16.88
CA GLY A 35 28.27 -4.35 17.10
C GLY A 35 27.86 -3.65 15.80
N GLN A 36 28.81 -3.30 14.95
CA GLN A 36 28.54 -2.72 13.63
C GLN A 36 27.80 -3.71 12.72
N LEU A 37 28.25 -4.97 12.64
CA LEU A 37 27.57 -6.00 11.86
C LEU A 37 26.13 -6.21 12.32
N PHE A 38 25.89 -6.26 13.63
CA PHE A 38 24.55 -6.42 14.17
C PHE A 38 23.63 -5.24 13.79
N SER A 39 24.15 -4.01 13.84
CA SER A 39 23.41 -2.81 13.41
C SER A 39 23.04 -2.87 11.92
N THR A 40 23.98 -3.27 11.06
CA THR A 40 23.73 -3.44 9.62
C THR A 40 22.71 -4.54 9.33
N VAL A 41 22.79 -5.68 10.02
CA VAL A 41 21.81 -6.77 9.88
C VAL A 41 20.43 -6.32 10.32
N ASN A 42 20.31 -5.64 11.46
CA ASN A 42 19.04 -5.17 11.99
C ASN A 42 18.38 -4.15 11.04
N THR A 43 19.13 -3.17 10.54
CA THR A 43 18.61 -2.19 9.57
C THR A 43 18.18 -2.85 8.25
N THR A 44 18.94 -3.82 7.77
CA THR A 44 18.61 -4.60 6.55
C THR A 44 17.34 -5.43 6.76
N TRP A 45 17.23 -6.12 7.90
CA TRP A 45 16.07 -6.91 8.27
C TRP A 45 14.79 -6.06 8.33
N LEU A 46 14.85 -4.93 9.04
CA LEU A 46 13.72 -4.02 9.18
C LEU A 46 13.31 -3.41 7.82
N GLY A 47 14.28 -3.06 6.97
CA GLY A 47 14.00 -2.62 5.60
C GLY A 47 13.34 -3.72 4.74
N GLY A 48 13.77 -4.97 4.91
CA GLY A 48 13.16 -6.13 4.26
C GLY A 48 11.71 -6.34 4.70
N GLN A 49 11.43 -6.25 6.00
CA GLN A 49 10.09 -6.38 6.55
C GLN A 49 9.15 -5.27 6.02
N ALA A 50 9.59 -4.02 6.04
CA ALA A 50 8.83 -2.88 5.50
C ALA A 50 8.49 -3.08 4.01
N ARG A 51 9.44 -3.59 3.24
CA ARG A 51 9.20 -3.93 1.82
C ARG A 51 8.16 -5.03 1.69
N VAL A 52 8.30 -6.15 2.39
CA VAL A 52 7.36 -7.28 2.31
C VAL A 52 5.94 -6.85 2.68
N ASP A 53 5.78 -6.04 3.72
CA ASP A 53 4.48 -5.50 4.15
C ASP A 53 3.82 -4.65 3.06
N ASN A 54 4.54 -3.64 2.55
CA ASN A 54 4.06 -2.77 1.48
C ASN A 54 3.66 -3.55 0.22
N PHE A 55 4.48 -4.51 -0.22
CA PHE A 55 4.17 -5.32 -1.39
C PHE A 55 2.95 -6.22 -1.17
N SER A 56 2.79 -6.79 0.03
CA SER A 56 1.65 -7.65 0.36
C SER A 56 0.34 -6.86 0.33
N LYS A 57 0.32 -5.70 1.00
CA LYS A 57 -0.81 -4.75 1.02
C LYS A 57 -1.22 -4.34 -0.39
N SER A 58 -0.26 -3.84 -1.18
CA SER A 58 -0.55 -3.34 -2.53
C SER A 58 -0.99 -4.45 -3.46
N ARG A 59 -0.43 -5.65 -3.35
CA ARG A 59 -0.82 -6.77 -4.21
C ARG A 59 -2.29 -7.16 -3.99
N VAL A 60 -2.71 -7.36 -2.74
CA VAL A 60 -4.09 -7.75 -2.42
C VAL A 60 -5.08 -6.70 -2.91
N LEU A 61 -4.82 -5.41 -2.63
CA LEU A 61 -5.69 -4.33 -3.06
C LEU A 61 -5.77 -4.18 -4.57
N LEU A 62 -4.62 -4.21 -5.27
CA LEU A 62 -4.60 -4.07 -6.71
C LEU A 62 -5.25 -5.27 -7.39
N ASP A 63 -5.10 -6.48 -6.85
CA ASP A 63 -5.76 -7.69 -7.38
C ASP A 63 -7.29 -7.57 -7.22
N LEU A 64 -7.76 -7.21 -6.01
CA LEU A 64 -9.18 -7.04 -5.71
C LEU A 64 -9.84 -5.94 -6.56
N LEU A 65 -9.22 -4.77 -6.65
CA LEU A 65 -9.71 -3.67 -7.47
C LEU A 65 -9.65 -3.99 -8.97
N SER A 66 -8.59 -4.64 -9.44
CA SER A 66 -8.51 -5.07 -10.84
C SER A 66 -9.63 -6.05 -11.19
N GLU A 67 -9.96 -6.96 -10.27
CA GLU A 67 -11.05 -7.91 -10.46
C GLU A 67 -12.40 -7.19 -10.53
N ASP A 68 -12.69 -6.29 -9.60
CA ASP A 68 -13.94 -5.53 -9.59
C ASP A 68 -14.11 -4.67 -10.84
N LEU A 69 -13.04 -3.98 -11.26
CA LEU A 69 -13.03 -3.17 -12.48
C LEU A 69 -13.21 -4.03 -13.74
N ARG A 70 -12.61 -5.23 -13.80
CA ARG A 70 -12.79 -6.15 -14.94
C ARG A 70 -14.20 -6.73 -15.01
N LYS A 71 -14.81 -6.99 -13.86
CA LYS A 71 -16.18 -7.49 -13.74
C LYS A 71 -17.21 -6.35 -13.70
N GLY A 72 -16.78 -5.11 -13.90
CA GLY A 72 -17.64 -3.93 -13.90
C GLY A 72 -18.70 -3.98 -15.00
N VAL A 73 -19.89 -3.48 -14.69
CA VAL A 73 -21.01 -3.37 -15.63
C VAL A 73 -21.03 -1.95 -16.21
N TYR A 74 -20.41 -1.78 -17.38
CA TYR A 74 -20.30 -0.48 -18.06
C TYR A 74 -21.38 -0.33 -19.13
N ARG A 75 -22.60 0.00 -18.70
CA ARG A 75 -23.74 0.26 -19.59
C ARG A 75 -24.10 1.73 -19.60
N SER A 76 -24.65 2.21 -20.72
CA SER A 76 -25.08 3.61 -20.87
C SER A 76 -26.30 3.98 -20.02
N ASP A 77 -27.06 3.00 -19.54
CA ASP A 77 -28.26 3.20 -18.70
C ASP A 77 -27.99 3.05 -17.20
N ILE A 78 -26.74 2.84 -16.79
CA ILE A 78 -26.34 2.70 -15.39
C ILE A 78 -25.19 3.68 -15.11
N CYS A 79 -25.28 4.43 -14.02
CA CYS A 79 -24.16 5.29 -13.59
C CYS A 79 -22.93 4.45 -13.22
N SER A 80 -21.76 4.89 -13.69
CA SER A 80 -20.45 4.40 -13.26
C SER A 80 -19.58 5.60 -12.93
N PHE A 81 -18.85 5.52 -11.82
CA PHE A 81 -17.92 6.54 -11.36
C PHE A 81 -18.53 7.96 -11.17
N PRO A 82 -19.61 8.11 -10.40
CA PRO A 82 -20.22 9.42 -10.14
C PRO A 82 -19.19 10.36 -9.49
N ASN A 83 -19.09 11.60 -9.97
CA ASN A 83 -18.16 12.62 -9.44
C ASN A 83 -16.68 12.15 -9.37
N SER A 84 -16.27 11.22 -10.23
CA SER A 84 -14.95 10.59 -10.20
C SER A 84 -14.67 9.73 -8.96
N ASP A 85 -15.70 9.43 -8.16
CA ASP A 85 -15.60 8.43 -7.09
C ASP A 85 -15.49 7.04 -7.71
N ILE A 86 -14.74 6.15 -7.06
CA ILE A 86 -14.58 4.78 -7.54
C ILE A 86 -15.76 3.95 -7.04
N ALA A 87 -16.89 4.12 -7.71
CA ALA A 87 -18.15 3.42 -7.44
C ALA A 87 -18.75 2.86 -8.74
N LEU A 88 -19.05 1.56 -8.76
CA LEU A 88 -19.61 0.88 -9.92
C LEU A 88 -20.35 -0.39 -9.52
N TYR A 89 -21.25 -0.84 -10.40
CA TYR A 89 -21.81 -2.19 -10.30
C TYR A 89 -20.82 -3.20 -10.89
N THR A 90 -20.68 -4.36 -10.23
CA THR A 90 -19.80 -5.46 -10.65
C THR A 90 -20.54 -6.79 -10.65
N GLN A 91 -20.17 -7.68 -11.56
CA GLN A 91 -20.72 -9.04 -11.72
C GLN A 91 -20.15 -10.00 -10.66
N ARG A 92 -20.35 -9.64 -9.39
CA ARG A 92 -19.99 -10.43 -8.24
C ARG A 92 -21.11 -10.29 -7.23
N ALA A 93 -21.52 -11.40 -6.61
CA ALA A 93 -22.42 -11.35 -5.48
C ALA A 93 -21.80 -10.53 -4.35
N GLY A 94 -22.55 -9.53 -3.89
CA GLY A 94 -22.18 -8.75 -2.71
C GLY A 94 -22.57 -9.47 -1.43
N PHE A 95 -22.29 -8.84 -0.31
CA PHE A 95 -22.75 -9.26 1.00
C PHE A 95 -23.98 -8.48 1.44
N ALA A 96 -25.00 -9.20 1.91
CA ALA A 96 -26.05 -8.63 2.75
C ALA A 96 -26.31 -9.57 3.92
N LYS A 97 -26.30 -9.01 5.13
CA LYS A 97 -26.48 -9.79 6.36
C LYS A 97 -27.87 -10.45 6.36
N GLY A 98 -27.90 -11.78 6.42
CA GLY A 98 -29.15 -12.56 6.48
C GLY A 98 -29.89 -12.69 5.13
N ALA A 99 -29.30 -12.24 4.02
CA ALA A 99 -29.91 -12.42 2.70
C ALA A 99 -29.60 -13.81 2.13
N THR A 100 -30.64 -14.51 1.67
CA THR A 100 -30.54 -15.86 1.07
C THR A 100 -30.69 -15.86 -0.46
N ASN A 101 -31.26 -14.80 -1.04
CA ASN A 101 -31.53 -14.66 -2.48
C ASN A 101 -30.76 -13.47 -3.08
N LEU A 102 -29.44 -13.54 -3.01
CA LEU A 102 -28.52 -12.56 -3.57
C LEU A 102 -28.45 -12.73 -5.09
N ARG A 103 -28.34 -11.62 -5.82
CA ARG A 103 -27.99 -11.64 -7.24
C ARG A 103 -26.46 -11.65 -7.38
N ASP A 104 -25.95 -12.15 -8.49
CA ASP A 104 -24.53 -12.07 -8.85
C ASP A 104 -24.10 -10.68 -9.34
N ILE A 105 -24.74 -9.64 -8.79
CA ILE A 105 -24.41 -8.24 -9.03
C ILE A 105 -24.42 -7.48 -7.70
N SER A 106 -23.42 -6.65 -7.51
CA SER A 106 -23.31 -5.77 -6.35
C SER A 106 -22.74 -4.43 -6.74
N LEU A 107 -23.07 -3.42 -5.95
CA LEU A 107 -22.39 -2.14 -6.00
C LEU A 107 -21.14 -2.22 -5.14
N VAL A 108 -20.03 -1.76 -5.67
CA VAL A 108 -18.77 -1.65 -4.94
C VAL A 108 -18.30 -0.21 -4.93
N THR A 109 -17.73 0.23 -3.82
CA THR A 109 -17.13 1.55 -3.69
C THR A 109 -15.76 1.46 -3.04
N TYR A 110 -14.86 2.33 -3.46
CA TYR A 110 -13.53 2.46 -2.86
C TYR A 110 -13.34 3.89 -2.36
N SER A 111 -12.93 4.03 -1.11
CA SER A 111 -12.65 5.33 -0.53
C SER A 111 -11.41 5.26 0.35
N LEU A 112 -10.51 6.23 0.20
CA LEU A 112 -9.38 6.41 1.09
C LEU A 112 -9.80 7.29 2.26
N GLN A 113 -9.68 6.77 3.47
CA GLN A 113 -10.02 7.49 4.68
C GLN A 113 -8.86 8.38 5.16
N PRO A 114 -9.15 9.44 5.94
CA PRO A 114 -8.14 10.34 6.49
C PRO A 114 -7.12 9.66 7.42
N ASP A 115 -7.46 8.48 7.96
CA ASP A 115 -6.61 7.66 8.82
C ASP A 115 -5.65 6.75 8.02
N THR A 116 -5.54 6.92 6.70
CA THR A 116 -4.77 6.09 5.76
C THR A 116 -5.36 4.70 5.49
N THR A 117 -6.58 4.44 5.95
CA THR A 117 -7.27 3.20 5.64
C THR A 117 -7.95 3.31 4.28
N LEU A 118 -7.49 2.52 3.31
CA LEU A 118 -8.26 2.30 2.08
C LEU A 118 -9.31 1.24 2.37
N GLN A 119 -10.58 1.60 2.18
CA GLN A 119 -11.71 0.69 2.35
C GLN A 119 -12.38 0.41 1.02
N ARG A 120 -12.70 -0.85 0.80
CA ARG A 120 -13.68 -1.31 -0.18
C ARG A 120 -14.98 -1.60 0.56
N ALA A 121 -16.07 -0.99 0.11
CA ALA A 121 -17.41 -1.26 0.58
C ALA A 121 -18.24 -1.94 -0.50
N ASP A 122 -19.22 -2.73 -0.08
CA ASP A 122 -20.12 -3.42 -0.97
C ASP A 122 -21.58 -3.31 -0.54
N TYR A 123 -22.47 -3.30 -1.51
CA TYR A 123 -23.91 -3.38 -1.33
C TYR A 123 -24.47 -4.44 -2.28
N ALA A 124 -25.05 -5.48 -1.70
CA ALA A 124 -25.61 -6.57 -2.48
C ALA A 124 -26.99 -6.25 -3.01
N VAL A 125 -27.24 -6.63 -4.27
CA VAL A 125 -28.56 -6.60 -4.87
C VAL A 125 -29.25 -7.94 -4.63
N THR A 126 -30.49 -7.94 -4.18
CA THR A 126 -31.28 -9.17 -3.97
C THR A 126 -32.35 -9.33 -5.04
N PHE A 127 -32.90 -10.54 -5.20
CA PHE A 127 -34.05 -10.75 -6.09
C PHE A 127 -35.34 -10.11 -5.55
N ALA A 128 -35.44 -9.95 -4.22
CA ALA A 128 -36.60 -9.36 -3.55
C ALA A 128 -36.62 -7.82 -3.60
N ASN A 129 -35.45 -7.17 -3.75
CA ASN A 129 -35.37 -5.72 -3.86
C ASN A 129 -35.47 -5.28 -5.33
N THR A 130 -36.66 -4.83 -5.74
CA THR A 130 -36.92 -4.28 -7.09
C THR A 130 -36.30 -2.90 -7.31
N ALA A 131 -35.85 -2.21 -6.26
CA ALA A 131 -35.17 -0.92 -6.31
C ALA A 131 -33.63 -1.02 -6.24
N GLY A 132 -33.07 -2.23 -6.36
CA GLY A 132 -31.64 -2.47 -6.09
C GLY A 132 -30.67 -1.98 -7.16
N ILE A 133 -31.15 -1.57 -8.34
CA ILE A 133 -30.36 -0.94 -9.40
C ILE A 133 -31.21 0.15 -10.04
N THR A 134 -30.77 1.41 -9.93
CA THR A 134 -31.44 2.53 -10.62
C THR A 134 -30.98 2.62 -12.08
N PHE A 135 -31.84 2.20 -13.00
CA PHE A 135 -31.63 2.38 -14.44
C PHE A 135 -32.05 3.78 -14.90
N GLY A 136 -31.41 4.30 -15.95
CA GLY A 136 -31.72 5.60 -16.55
C GLY A 136 -31.15 6.82 -15.81
N ASN A 137 -30.63 6.64 -14.59
CA ASN A 137 -29.84 7.65 -13.88
C ASN A 137 -28.34 7.38 -14.11
N THR A 138 -27.70 8.23 -14.91
CA THR A 138 -26.27 8.09 -15.26
C THR A 138 -25.36 8.99 -14.46
N ASN A 139 -25.92 9.86 -13.60
CA ASN A 139 -25.18 10.96 -12.96
C ASN A 139 -24.92 10.72 -11.47
N SER A 140 -25.62 9.77 -10.85
CA SER A 140 -25.50 9.49 -9.42
C SER A 140 -25.78 8.02 -9.09
N LEU A 141 -25.14 7.55 -8.01
CA LEU A 141 -25.38 6.23 -7.42
C LEU A 141 -25.85 6.41 -5.97
N PRO A 142 -27.14 6.67 -5.72
CA PRO A 142 -27.65 6.86 -4.36
C PRO A 142 -27.49 5.60 -3.48
N GLU A 143 -27.43 4.41 -4.08
CA GLU A 143 -27.26 3.14 -3.38
C GLU A 143 -25.90 3.01 -2.70
N THR A 144 -24.93 3.87 -3.03
CA THR A 144 -23.63 3.95 -2.33
C THR A 144 -23.79 4.24 -0.84
N ALA A 145 -24.86 4.91 -0.42
CA ALA A 145 -25.19 5.13 0.98
C ALA A 145 -25.48 3.82 1.76
N ASN A 146 -25.85 2.75 1.05
CA ASN A 146 -26.12 1.44 1.64
C ASN A 146 -24.89 0.51 1.60
N ALA A 147 -23.77 0.96 1.01
CA ALA A 147 -22.55 0.17 0.95
C ALA A 147 -21.89 0.06 2.32
N VAL A 148 -21.50 -1.16 2.69
CA VAL A 148 -20.87 -1.45 3.98
C VAL A 148 -19.39 -1.74 3.75
N ALA A 149 -18.50 -1.06 4.48
CA ALA A 149 -17.06 -1.31 4.39
C ALA A 149 -16.70 -2.73 4.87
N ARG A 150 -15.85 -3.43 4.13
CA ARG A 150 -15.50 -4.83 4.40
C ARG A 150 -14.02 -5.14 4.28
N ASP A 151 -13.44 -4.81 3.14
CA ASP A 151 -12.03 -5.07 2.89
C ASP A 151 -11.27 -3.78 3.15
N THR A 152 -10.47 -3.75 4.21
CA THR A 152 -9.73 -2.56 4.63
C THR A 152 -8.24 -2.84 4.69
N VAL A 153 -7.45 -1.85 4.29
CA VAL A 153 -5.99 -1.90 4.36
C VAL A 153 -5.47 -0.55 4.83
N SER A 154 -4.69 -0.56 5.91
CA SER A 154 -4.06 0.63 6.48
C SER A 154 -2.71 0.94 5.82
N GLY A 155 -2.25 2.19 5.99
CA GLY A 155 -0.97 2.65 5.45
C GLY A 155 -1.02 3.01 3.97
N VAL A 156 -2.20 3.35 3.45
CA VAL A 156 -2.36 3.90 2.10
C VAL A 156 -2.31 5.42 2.17
N LEU A 157 -1.31 6.03 1.53
CA LEU A 157 -1.14 7.49 1.46
C LEU A 157 -1.76 8.08 0.19
N GLY A 158 -1.90 7.29 -0.87
CA GLY A 158 -2.45 7.76 -2.13
C GLY A 158 -3.17 6.65 -2.87
N PHE A 159 -4.34 6.96 -3.40
CA PHE A 159 -5.14 6.04 -4.20
C PHE A 159 -5.80 6.83 -5.33
N ARG A 160 -5.53 6.44 -6.58
CA ARG A 160 -6.06 7.08 -7.79
C ARG A 160 -6.37 6.05 -8.86
N VAL A 161 -7.38 6.36 -9.65
CA VAL A 161 -7.72 5.63 -10.87
C VAL A 161 -7.86 6.64 -11.99
N LEU A 162 -7.16 6.40 -13.11
CA LEU A 162 -7.34 7.13 -14.35
C LEU A 162 -8.05 6.24 -15.36
N PHE A 163 -8.88 6.85 -16.18
CA PHE A 163 -9.68 6.21 -17.22
C PHE A 163 -8.93 6.29 -18.55
N LEU A 164 -8.72 5.14 -19.19
CA LEU A 164 -8.14 5.07 -20.52
C LEU A 164 -9.27 5.02 -21.56
N GLY A 165 -9.38 6.09 -22.34
CA GLY A 165 -10.38 6.21 -23.40
C GLY A 165 -10.03 5.43 -24.68
N THR A 166 -11.02 5.28 -25.55
CA THR A 166 -10.86 4.63 -26.87
C THR A 166 -9.93 5.37 -27.82
N ASN A 167 -9.84 6.69 -27.66
CA ASN A 167 -8.89 7.57 -28.34
C ASN A 167 -7.45 7.45 -27.79
N GLY A 168 -7.21 6.64 -26.77
CA GLY A 168 -5.91 6.48 -26.13
C GLY A 168 -5.56 7.56 -25.09
N SER A 169 -6.47 8.49 -24.78
CA SER A 169 -6.24 9.50 -23.74
C SER A 169 -6.46 8.92 -22.35
N LEU A 170 -5.57 9.25 -21.42
CA LEU A 170 -5.84 9.12 -19.98
C LEU A 170 -6.66 10.33 -19.50
N SER A 171 -7.50 10.11 -18.50
CA SER A 171 -8.28 11.15 -17.84
C SER A 171 -8.52 10.80 -16.37
N SER A 172 -8.54 11.81 -15.49
CA SER A 172 -8.94 11.65 -14.08
C SER A 172 -10.45 11.61 -13.89
N THR A 173 -11.22 12.00 -14.90
CA THR A 173 -12.68 11.98 -14.89
C THR A 173 -13.19 10.98 -15.92
N TYR A 174 -14.17 10.17 -15.51
CA TYR A 174 -14.83 9.25 -16.42
C TYR A 174 -15.73 10.00 -17.40
N ASN A 175 -15.56 9.74 -18.69
CA ASN A 175 -16.37 10.32 -19.75
C ASN A 175 -17.06 9.20 -20.52
N VAL A 176 -18.37 9.05 -20.32
CA VAL A 176 -19.19 8.01 -20.98
C VAL A 176 -19.15 8.09 -22.51
N THR A 177 -18.95 9.28 -23.08
CA THR A 177 -18.90 9.51 -24.54
C THR A 177 -17.58 9.04 -25.13
N ASN A 178 -16.50 9.10 -24.36
CA ASN A 178 -15.22 8.53 -24.74
C ASN A 178 -15.13 7.11 -24.18
N GLY A 179 -15.54 6.13 -24.99
CA GLY A 179 -15.62 4.72 -24.58
C GLY A 179 -14.40 4.26 -23.79
N LEU A 180 -14.61 3.34 -22.85
CA LEU A 180 -13.60 2.92 -21.89
C LEU A 180 -12.83 1.71 -22.40
N ARG A 181 -11.49 1.79 -22.45
CA ARG A 181 -10.60 0.68 -22.82
C ARG A 181 -9.89 0.07 -21.63
N GLY A 182 -9.80 0.78 -20.51
CA GLY A 182 -9.13 0.30 -19.33
C GLY A 182 -8.93 1.37 -18.29
N PHE A 183 -8.14 1.03 -17.29
CA PHE A 183 -7.84 1.88 -16.15
C PHE A 183 -6.34 1.88 -15.88
N ALA A 184 -5.80 2.99 -15.41
CA ALA A 184 -4.53 3.03 -14.71
C ALA A 184 -4.84 3.21 -13.22
N VAL A 185 -4.42 2.26 -12.40
CA VAL A 185 -4.65 2.27 -10.95
C VAL A 185 -3.33 2.55 -10.25
N GLY A 186 -3.28 3.61 -9.46
CA GLY A 186 -2.12 4.03 -8.69
C GLY A 186 -2.37 3.88 -7.19
N LEU A 187 -1.39 3.33 -6.49
CA LEU A 187 -1.41 3.14 -5.05
C LEU A 187 -0.06 3.54 -4.43
N ALA A 188 -0.07 4.47 -3.49
CA ALA A 188 1.08 4.83 -2.67
C ALA A 188 0.87 4.29 -1.26
N VAL A 189 1.76 3.42 -0.81
CA VAL A 189 1.70 2.79 0.51
C VAL A 189 2.94 3.09 1.32
N VAL A 190 2.80 3.04 2.63
CA VAL A 190 3.88 3.24 3.61
C VAL A 190 3.86 2.11 4.64
N ASP A 191 5.04 1.77 5.14
CA ASP A 191 5.16 0.77 6.18
C ASP A 191 4.64 1.29 7.53
N GLN A 192 4.19 0.36 8.38
CA GLN A 192 3.58 0.68 9.66
C GLN A 192 4.49 1.53 10.58
N ARG A 193 5.79 1.26 10.59
CA ARG A 193 6.75 1.96 11.48
C ARG A 193 6.94 3.42 11.05
N THR A 194 7.00 3.67 9.75
CA THR A 194 7.06 5.03 9.22
C THR A 194 5.73 5.75 9.44
N LEU A 195 4.60 5.05 9.27
CA LEU A 195 3.27 5.59 9.51
C LEU A 195 3.11 6.13 10.95
N GLU A 196 3.58 5.38 11.94
CA GLU A 196 3.54 5.76 13.36
C GLU A 196 4.35 7.02 13.71
N LYS A 197 5.30 7.42 12.85
CA LYS A 197 6.12 8.62 13.03
C LYS A 197 5.50 9.86 12.38
N LEU A 198 4.46 9.69 11.57
CA LEU A 198 3.81 10.80 10.88
C LEU A 198 2.70 11.38 11.75
N SER A 199 2.67 12.70 11.84
CA SER A 199 1.55 13.43 12.45
C SER A 199 0.33 13.45 11.53
N ALA A 200 -0.86 13.63 12.11
CA ALA A 200 -2.11 13.73 11.33
C ALA A 200 -2.07 14.84 10.26
N ALA A 201 -1.43 15.98 10.55
CA ALA A 201 -1.29 17.08 9.61
C ALA A 201 -0.38 16.70 8.42
N GLN A 202 0.73 16.00 8.67
CA GLN A 202 1.60 15.47 7.61
C GLN A 202 0.86 14.44 6.75
N LEU A 203 0.07 13.54 7.36
CA LEU A 203 -0.72 12.55 6.64
C LEU A 203 -1.75 13.21 5.72
N GLN A 204 -2.54 14.14 6.24
CA GLN A 204 -3.54 14.87 5.45
C GLN A 204 -2.87 15.65 4.31
N LYS A 205 -1.73 16.30 4.56
CA LYS A 205 -1.00 17.03 3.53
C LYS A 205 -0.48 16.10 2.43
N LEU A 206 0.11 14.96 2.79
CA LEU A 206 0.58 13.96 1.84
C LEU A 206 -0.57 13.39 1.02
N GLN A 207 -1.70 13.06 1.66
CA GLN A 207 -2.88 12.54 0.97
C GLN A 207 -3.47 13.56 -0.03
N SER A 208 -3.56 14.84 0.37
CA SER A 208 -3.99 15.93 -0.51
C SER A 208 -3.03 16.13 -1.66
N ASP A 209 -1.72 16.17 -1.40
CA ASP A 209 -0.74 16.37 -2.46
C ASP A 209 -0.71 15.18 -3.43
N LEU A 210 -0.74 13.95 -2.94
CA LEU A 210 -0.87 12.77 -3.81
C LEU A 210 -2.23 12.74 -4.53
N HIS A 211 -3.24 13.46 -4.05
CA HIS A 211 -4.46 13.71 -4.81
C HIS A 211 -4.23 14.65 -5.97
N ASP A 212 -3.76 15.85 -5.67
CA ASP A 212 -3.78 16.99 -6.57
C ASP A 212 -2.66 16.93 -7.62
N LYS A 213 -1.61 16.14 -7.35
CA LYS A 213 -0.42 16.06 -8.20
C LYS A 213 -0.54 15.06 -9.34
N VAL A 214 -1.68 14.39 -9.50
CA VAL A 214 -1.95 13.55 -10.67
C VAL A 214 -2.53 14.40 -11.79
N SER A 215 -1.80 14.50 -12.89
CA SER A 215 -2.15 15.31 -14.06
C SER A 215 -3.37 14.80 -14.82
N GLY A 216 -3.63 13.49 -14.72
CA GLY A 216 -4.64 12.80 -15.50
C GLY A 216 -4.25 12.52 -16.95
N THR A 217 -3.08 13.00 -17.41
CA THR A 217 -2.58 12.80 -18.78
C THR A 217 -1.34 11.92 -18.86
N ASN A 218 -0.60 11.82 -17.75
CA ASN A 218 0.58 10.97 -17.59
C ASN A 218 0.28 9.73 -16.72
N SER A 219 1.30 8.87 -16.58
CA SER A 219 1.32 7.80 -15.57
C SER A 219 1.21 8.39 -14.16
N ILE A 220 0.36 7.80 -13.32
CA ILE A 220 0.18 8.20 -11.92
C ILE A 220 1.51 8.09 -11.18
N ARG A 221 2.27 7.02 -11.46
CA ARG A 221 3.58 6.80 -10.85
C ARG A 221 4.57 7.88 -11.24
N ALA A 222 4.61 8.27 -12.51
CA ALA A 222 5.53 9.31 -12.98
C ALA A 222 5.23 10.65 -12.29
N ASP A 223 3.95 11.02 -12.20
CA ASP A 223 3.50 12.26 -11.56
C ASP A 223 3.84 12.29 -10.06
N TRP A 224 3.56 11.22 -9.33
CA TRP A 224 3.90 11.12 -7.92
C TRP A 224 5.41 11.07 -7.67
N GLN A 225 6.17 10.40 -8.53
CA GLN A 225 7.64 10.39 -8.44
C GLN A 225 8.20 11.80 -8.64
N HIS A 226 7.70 12.53 -9.64
CA HIS A 226 8.09 13.92 -9.87
C HIS A 226 7.78 14.82 -8.65
N TYR A 227 6.60 14.66 -8.05
CA TYR A 227 6.24 15.36 -6.81
C TYR A 227 7.21 15.04 -5.66
N MET A 228 7.51 13.77 -5.41
CA MET A 228 8.42 13.36 -4.34
C MET A 228 9.86 13.86 -4.55
N ASP A 229 10.33 13.90 -5.80
CA ASP A 229 11.71 14.27 -6.11
C ASP A 229 11.93 15.79 -6.11
N SER A 230 10.92 16.58 -6.51
CA SER A 230 11.10 18.01 -6.80
C SER A 230 10.25 18.98 -5.98
N GLN A 231 9.16 18.51 -5.37
CA GLN A 231 8.17 19.40 -4.73
C GLN A 231 7.93 19.07 -3.25
N LEU A 232 8.21 17.84 -2.81
CA LEU A 232 8.01 17.42 -1.43
C LEU A 232 9.10 18.02 -0.52
N PRO A 233 8.74 18.83 0.50
CA PRO A 233 9.72 19.38 1.43
C PRO A 233 10.15 18.33 2.46
N TRP A 234 11.14 17.51 2.09
CA TRP A 234 11.62 16.37 2.88
C TRP A 234 12.03 16.73 4.32
N ASP A 235 12.50 17.95 4.56
CA ASP A 235 12.88 18.42 5.89
C ASP A 235 11.69 18.51 6.88
N SER A 236 10.47 18.58 6.36
CA SER A 236 9.26 18.59 7.18
C SER A 236 8.75 17.19 7.52
N TYR A 237 9.42 16.12 7.06
CA TYR A 237 9.01 14.73 7.25
C TYR A 237 10.08 13.89 7.96
N PRO A 238 9.70 12.76 8.59
CA PRO A 238 10.67 11.80 9.11
C PRO A 238 11.61 11.31 7.99
N ARG A 239 12.92 11.24 8.27
CA ARG A 239 13.93 10.80 7.29
C ARG A 239 13.67 9.41 6.70
N ASP A 240 12.99 8.55 7.45
CA ASP A 240 12.64 7.21 7.01
C ASP A 240 11.55 7.19 5.91
N LEU A 241 10.77 8.28 5.77
CA LEU A 241 9.65 8.37 4.85
C LEU A 241 10.05 8.11 3.40
N GLY A 242 11.14 8.71 2.93
CA GLY A 242 11.58 8.54 1.54
C GLY A 242 11.91 7.10 1.18
N ARG A 243 12.33 6.29 2.17
CA ARG A 243 12.57 4.85 1.99
C ARG A 243 11.31 4.02 2.23
N GLY A 244 10.44 4.46 3.15
CA GLY A 244 9.21 3.77 3.55
C GLY A 244 8.09 3.85 2.51
N ILE A 245 7.96 4.96 1.78
CA ILE A 245 6.94 5.09 0.73
C ILE A 245 7.28 4.20 -0.46
N LYS A 246 6.27 3.50 -0.98
CA LYS A 246 6.34 2.71 -2.20
C LYS A 246 5.13 3.02 -3.07
N ILE A 247 5.40 3.32 -4.35
CA ILE A 247 4.38 3.57 -5.35
C ILE A 247 4.24 2.35 -6.24
N PHE A 248 2.99 1.96 -6.45
CA PHE A 248 2.59 0.91 -7.35
C PHE A 248 1.62 1.48 -8.38
N GLU A 249 1.75 1.02 -9.62
CA GLU A 249 0.83 1.33 -10.69
C GLU A 249 0.50 0.06 -11.46
N ARG A 250 -0.76 -0.10 -11.84
CA ARG A 250 -1.24 -1.22 -12.64
C ARG A 250 -2.22 -0.76 -13.68
N TYR A 251 -2.04 -1.23 -14.90
CA TYR A 251 -3.01 -1.04 -15.98
C TYR A 251 -3.98 -2.23 -16.02
N VAL A 252 -5.27 -1.92 -16.01
CA VAL A 252 -6.36 -2.88 -16.05
C VAL A 252 -7.09 -2.72 -17.39
N PRO A 253 -6.81 -3.55 -18.39
CA PRO A 253 -7.53 -3.48 -19.66
C PRO A 253 -8.95 -4.03 -19.49
N LEU A 254 -9.90 -3.42 -20.19
CA LEU A 254 -11.22 -3.97 -20.43
C LEU A 254 -11.16 -4.77 -21.74
N ARG A 255 -11.76 -5.96 -21.74
CA ARG A 255 -11.85 -6.82 -22.92
C ARG A 255 -12.96 -6.36 -23.85
#